data_AF-A0A7K1C8J1-F1
#
_entry.id   AF-A0A7K1C8J1-F1
#
_cell.length_a   1.000
_cell.length_b   1.000
_cell.length_c   1.000
_cell.angle_alpha   90.00
_cell.angle_beta   90.00
_cell.angle_gamma   90.00
#
_symmetry.space_group_name_H-M   'P 1'
#
loop_
_entity.id
_entity.type
_entity.pdbx_description
1 polymer ?
#
loop_
_entity_poly.entity_id
_entity_poly.type
_entity_poly.pdbx_seq_one_letter_code
_entity_poly.pdbx_strand_id
1 'polypeptide(L)'
;MHEGAPLRLTEWTSCGGCAAKWGKDLLAGLVDELPRSVDPALIIGLAPFDDAAVYRVSDDVALVSTTDFFPPLVDDAADFGAIAAANACSDVFAMGGRVVMAINVAAFP
;
A
#
# COMPACT_ATOMS: atom_id res chain seq x y z
N MET A 1 -18.12 -18.56 17.49
CA MET A 1 -17.55 -17.42 18.23
C MET A 1 -16.59 -18.00 19.26
N HIS A 2 -15.31 -17.62 19.21
CA HIS A 2 -14.29 -18.13 20.13
C HIS A 2 -14.50 -17.51 21.52
N GLU A 3 -15.28 -18.16 22.37
CA GLU A 3 -15.35 -17.81 23.78
C GLU A 3 -14.12 -18.40 24.50
N GLY A 4 -13.18 -17.53 24.88
CA GLY A 4 -12.16 -17.82 25.90
C GLY A 4 -10.71 -17.99 25.43
N ALA A 5 -10.43 -18.06 24.13
CA ALA A 5 -9.06 -18.05 23.61
C ALA A 5 -8.69 -16.65 23.06
N PRO A 6 -7.45 -16.15 23.25
CA PRO A 6 -7.02 -14.90 22.65
C PRO A 6 -7.16 -14.99 21.12
N LEU A 7 -7.71 -13.93 20.51
CA LEU A 7 -7.79 -13.81 19.05
C LEU A 7 -6.38 -13.82 18.46
N ARG A 8 -6.15 -14.69 17.47
CA ARG A 8 -4.88 -14.82 16.78
C ARG A 8 -5.09 -14.51 15.31
N LEU A 9 -4.76 -13.29 14.90
CA LEU A 9 -5.10 -12.81 13.56
C LEU A 9 -4.49 -13.67 12.44
N THR A 10 -3.34 -14.30 12.67
CA THR A 10 -2.70 -15.14 11.65
C THR A 10 -3.50 -16.40 11.32
N GLU A 11 -4.38 -16.87 12.21
CA GLU A 11 -5.26 -18.03 11.99
C GLU A 11 -6.32 -17.76 10.91
N TRP A 12 -6.55 -16.49 10.56
CA TRP A 12 -7.55 -16.07 9.56
C TRP A 12 -6.91 -15.70 8.21
N THR A 13 -5.64 -16.07 8.01
CA THR A 13 -4.90 -15.79 6.77
C THR A 13 -4.43 -17.08 6.12
N SER A 14 -4.53 -17.18 4.80
CA SER A 14 -3.93 -18.27 4.01
C SER A 14 -2.49 -17.98 3.59
N CYS A 15 -2.10 -16.69 3.58
CA CYS A 15 -0.77 -16.19 3.34
C CYS A 15 -0.57 -14.86 4.08
N GLY A 16 0.64 -14.59 4.57
CA GLY A 16 0.98 -13.36 5.30
C GLY A 16 2.05 -12.53 4.59
N GLY A 17 2.03 -11.22 4.80
CA GLY A 17 3.06 -10.29 4.31
C GLY A 17 3.29 -10.35 2.79
N CYS A 18 4.57 -10.32 2.36
CA CYS A 18 4.95 -10.32 0.94
C CYS A 18 4.45 -11.54 0.15
N ALA A 19 4.14 -12.66 0.81
CA ALA A 19 3.59 -13.84 0.14
C ALA A 19 2.16 -13.61 -0.41
N ALA A 20 1.51 -12.52 -0.01
CA ALA A 20 0.22 -12.10 -0.56
C ALA A 20 0.33 -11.24 -1.84
N LYS A 21 1.54 -10.83 -2.25
CA LYS A 21 1.76 -9.98 -3.42
C LYS A 21 1.89 -10.84 -4.69
N TRP A 22 1.33 -10.36 -5.80
CA TRP A 22 1.60 -10.93 -7.12
C TRP A 22 3.05 -10.69 -7.53
N GLY A 23 3.63 -11.64 -8.26
CA GLY A 23 5.00 -11.51 -8.77
C GLY A 23 5.16 -10.33 -9.73
N LYS A 24 6.34 -9.70 -9.70
CA LYS A 24 6.66 -8.49 -10.48
C LYS A 24 6.34 -8.63 -11.97
N ASP A 25 6.75 -9.73 -12.59
CA ASP A 25 6.60 -9.91 -14.05
C ASP A 25 5.13 -9.99 -14.46
N LEU A 26 4.31 -10.68 -13.66
CA LEU A 26 2.86 -10.76 -13.89
C LEU A 26 2.22 -9.38 -13.73
N LEU A 27 2.58 -8.66 -12.66
CA LEU A 27 2.04 -7.32 -12.40
C LEU A 27 2.44 -6.34 -13.51
N ALA A 28 3.69 -6.38 -13.99
CA ALA A 28 4.17 -5.52 -15.06
C ALA A 28 3.35 -5.73 -16.35
N GLY A 29 3.09 -6.99 -16.72
CA GLY A 29 2.25 -7.30 -17.88
C GLY A 29 0.82 -6.76 -17.75
N LEU A 30 0.20 -6.91 -16.57
CA LEU A 30 -1.16 -6.40 -16.33
C LEU A 30 -1.23 -4.87 -16.38
N VAL A 31 -0.22 -4.16 -15.87
CA VAL A 31 -0.23 -2.70 -15.86
C VAL A 31 0.10 -2.11 -17.24
N ASP A 32 0.89 -2.80 -18.07
CA ASP A 32 1.14 -2.37 -19.44
C ASP A 32 -0.15 -2.32 -20.30
N GLU A 33 -1.18 -3.08 -19.92
CA GLU A 33 -2.50 -3.04 -20.54
C GLU A 33 -3.37 -1.84 -20.08
N LEU A 34 -2.98 -1.14 -19.00
CA LEU A 34 -3.73 -0.01 -18.50
C LEU A 34 -3.51 1.25 -19.35
N PRO A 35 -4.54 2.12 -19.48
CA PRO A 35 -4.38 3.40 -20.14
C PRO A 35 -3.28 4.23 -19.48
N ARG A 36 -2.32 4.71 -20.27
CA ARG A 36 -1.31 5.64 -19.78
C ARG A 36 -1.93 7.02 -19.67
N SER A 37 -1.76 7.66 -18.51
CA SER A 37 -2.12 9.07 -18.36
C SER A 37 -1.20 9.93 -19.22
N VAL A 38 -1.78 10.92 -19.89
CA VAL A 38 -1.06 11.96 -20.64
C VAL A 38 -1.11 13.31 -19.94
N ASP A 39 -1.62 13.36 -18.71
CA ASP A 39 -1.72 14.58 -17.92
C ASP A 39 -0.31 15.07 -17.52
N PRO A 40 0.13 16.26 -17.98
CA PRO A 40 1.44 16.80 -17.64
C PRO A 40 1.64 17.08 -16.13
N ALA A 41 0.56 17.16 -15.36
CA ALA A 41 0.64 17.29 -13.91
C ALA A 41 1.05 15.99 -13.22
N LEU A 42 0.90 14.82 -13.87
CA LEU A 42 1.40 13.56 -13.35
C LEU A 42 2.92 13.47 -13.56
N ILE A 43 3.69 13.70 -12.50
CA ILE A 43 5.16 13.70 -12.52
C ILE A 43 5.69 12.26 -12.53
N ILE A 44 5.12 11.40 -11.69
CA ILE A 44 5.45 9.98 -11.57
C ILE A 44 4.14 9.20 -11.60
N GLY A 45 4.02 8.30 -12.57
CA GLY A 45 2.83 7.52 -12.84
C GLY A 45 3.13 6.04 -12.99
N LEU A 46 2.50 5.38 -13.98
CA LEU A 46 2.68 3.94 -14.22
C LEU A 46 3.96 3.60 -15.00
N ALA A 47 4.66 4.59 -15.57
CA ALA A 47 5.88 4.36 -16.34
C ALA A 47 6.86 5.56 -16.26
N PRO A 48 8.11 5.37 -15.77
CA PRO A 48 8.58 4.16 -15.08
C PRO A 48 7.86 3.96 -13.74
N PHE A 49 7.75 2.69 -13.31
CA PHE A 49 7.22 2.37 -11.99
C PHE A 49 8.15 2.87 -10.90
N ASP A 50 7.56 3.40 -9.83
CA ASP A 50 8.23 3.82 -8.61
C ASP A 50 7.35 3.49 -7.39
N ASP A 51 7.84 3.76 -6.19
CA ASP A 51 7.18 3.38 -4.93
C ASP A 51 5.83 4.10 -4.72
N ALA A 52 5.60 5.26 -5.36
CA ALA A 52 4.34 6.00 -5.27
C ALA A 52 4.05 6.85 -6.52
N ALA A 53 2.78 7.24 -6.71
CA ALA A 53 2.42 8.24 -7.70
C ALA A 53 2.73 9.65 -7.18
N VAL A 54 3.21 10.54 -8.06
CA VAL A 54 3.47 11.94 -7.74
C VAL A 54 2.71 12.85 -8.70
N TYR A 55 1.82 13.68 -8.16
CA TYR A 55 0.96 14.58 -8.93
C TYR A 55 1.19 16.04 -8.52
N ARG A 56 1.46 16.91 -9.49
CA ARG A 56 1.63 18.35 -9.27
C ARG A 56 0.29 19.01 -8.98
N VAL A 57 0.18 19.71 -7.87
CA VAL A 57 -1.01 20.48 -7.48
C VAL A 57 -0.83 21.97 -7.78
N SER A 58 0.39 22.48 -7.66
CA SER A 58 0.81 23.82 -8.05
C SER A 58 2.30 23.83 -8.37
N ASP A 59 2.87 24.99 -8.72
CA ASP A 59 4.30 25.10 -9.06
C ASP A 59 5.24 24.66 -7.91
N ASP A 60 4.80 24.85 -6.66
CA ASP A 60 5.60 24.55 -5.46
C ASP A 60 5.09 23.36 -4.64
N VAL A 61 3.99 22.71 -5.06
CA VAL A 61 3.35 21.63 -4.30
C VAL A 61 3.05 20.44 -5.20
N ALA A 62 3.52 19.27 -4.77
CA ALA A 62 3.15 17.98 -5.34
C ALA A 62 2.58 17.06 -4.24
N LEU A 63 1.61 16.23 -4.64
CA LEU A 63 1.03 15.17 -3.83
C LEU A 63 1.75 13.86 -4.13
N VAL A 64 2.27 13.22 -3.09
CA VAL A 64 2.72 11.82 -3.14
C VAL A 64 1.57 10.95 -2.67
N SER A 65 1.15 9.99 -3.50
CA SER A 65 0.03 9.10 -3.21
C SER A 65 0.46 7.65 -3.39
N THR A 66 0.34 6.87 -2.32
CA THR A 66 0.56 5.41 -2.31
C THR A 66 -0.62 4.72 -1.63
N THR A 67 -0.74 3.41 -1.86
CA THR A 67 -1.65 2.52 -1.14
C THR A 67 -0.98 1.16 -0.98
N ASP A 68 -0.92 0.65 0.25
CA ASP A 68 -0.51 -0.72 0.52
C ASP A 68 -1.38 -1.31 1.64
N PHE A 69 -1.72 -2.58 1.51
CA PHE A 69 -2.45 -3.37 2.50
C PHE A 69 -2.12 -4.84 2.31
N PHE A 70 -2.10 -5.59 3.40
CA PHE A 70 -1.77 -7.02 3.37
C PHE A 70 -2.48 -7.76 4.51
N PRO A 71 -2.67 -9.09 4.40
CA PRO A 71 -3.24 -9.89 5.48
C PRO A 71 -2.37 -9.87 6.74
N PRO A 72 -2.96 -10.08 7.94
CA PRO A 72 -2.22 -10.16 9.19
C PRO A 72 -0.97 -11.06 9.14
N LEU A 73 0.17 -10.54 9.63
CA LEU A 73 1.42 -11.29 9.77
C LEU A 73 1.82 -11.56 11.23
N VAL A 74 1.14 -10.91 12.18
CA VAL A 74 1.30 -11.11 13.63
C VAL A 74 -0.07 -11.36 14.26
N ASP A 75 -0.08 -11.99 15.43
CA ASP A 75 -1.33 -12.36 16.13
C ASP A 75 -2.01 -11.18 16.82
N ASP A 76 -1.23 -10.21 17.32
CA ASP A 76 -1.75 -9.03 18.01
C ASP A 76 -2.26 -7.96 17.03
N ALA A 77 -3.46 -7.45 17.27
CA ALA A 77 -4.13 -6.51 16.38
C ALA A 77 -3.51 -5.10 16.41
N ALA A 78 -3.01 -4.66 17.57
CA ALA A 78 -2.39 -3.34 17.69
C ALA A 78 -1.04 -3.33 16.97
N ASP A 79 -0.24 -4.39 17.16
CA ASP A 79 1.02 -4.59 16.46
C ASP A 79 0.80 -4.70 14.95
N PHE A 80 -0.18 -5.49 14.50
CA PHE A 80 -0.50 -5.58 13.08
C PHE A 80 -0.89 -4.22 12.49
N GLY A 81 -1.75 -3.46 13.16
CA GLY A 81 -2.14 -2.12 12.72
C GLY A 81 -0.95 -1.16 12.62
N ALA A 82 -0.05 -1.19 13.61
CA ALA A 82 1.17 -0.36 13.61
C ALA A 82 2.11 -0.74 12.45
N ILE A 83 2.31 -2.04 12.20
CA ILE A 83 3.15 -2.54 11.11
C ILE A 83 2.55 -2.17 9.75
N ALA A 84 1.24 -2.37 9.56
CA ALA A 84 0.53 -2.04 8.32
C ALA A 84 0.59 -0.54 8.02
N ALA A 85 0.35 0.32 9.02
CA ALA A 85 0.45 1.76 8.87
C ALA A 85 1.88 2.22 8.54
N ALA A 86 2.89 1.65 9.20
CA ALA A 86 4.30 1.96 8.93
C ALA A 86 4.71 1.56 7.51
N ASN A 87 4.29 0.38 7.05
CA ASN A 87 4.52 -0.09 5.68
C ASN A 87 3.84 0.81 4.65
N ALA A 88 2.55 1.13 4.81
CA ALA A 88 1.86 2.03 3.88
C ALA A 88 2.49 3.45 3.83
N CYS A 89 3.07 3.91 4.94
CA CYS A 89 3.79 5.19 4.98
C CYS A 89 5.20 5.13 4.36
N SER A 90 5.81 3.95 4.23
CA SER A 90 7.21 3.83 3.81
C SER A 90 7.45 4.39 2.42
N ASP A 91 6.51 4.21 1.49
CA ASP A 91 6.69 4.70 0.12
C ASP A 91 6.71 6.23 0.07
N VAL A 92 5.91 6.90 0.91
CA VAL A 92 5.95 8.37 1.00
C VAL A 92 7.33 8.83 1.47
N PHE A 93 7.94 8.14 2.43
CA PHE A 93 9.29 8.45 2.89
C PHE A 93 10.36 8.11 1.85
N ALA A 94 10.20 7.00 1.12
CA ALA A 94 11.10 6.61 0.03
C ALA A 94 11.15 7.66 -1.09
N MET A 95 10.01 8.27 -1.39
CA MET A 95 9.90 9.40 -2.33
C MET A 95 10.38 10.75 -1.75
N GLY A 96 10.90 10.78 -0.52
CA GLY A 96 11.34 12.01 0.16
C GLY A 96 10.19 12.92 0.60
N GLY A 97 8.97 12.40 0.62
CA GLY A 97 7.76 13.11 1.02
C GLY A 97 7.54 13.16 2.53
N ARG A 98 6.54 13.94 2.92
CA ARG A 98 6.03 13.99 4.30
C ARG A 98 4.59 13.50 4.30
N VAL A 99 4.27 12.52 5.14
CA VAL A 99 2.89 12.06 5.34
C VAL A 99 2.06 13.20 5.95
N VAL A 100 0.98 13.57 5.30
CA VAL A 100 0.07 14.66 5.75
C VAL A 100 -1.33 14.17 6.09
N MET A 101 -1.75 13.04 5.50
CA MET A 101 -3.04 12.40 5.72
C MET A 101 -2.95 10.92 5.36
N ALA A 102 -3.90 10.13 5.86
CA ALA A 102 -4.07 8.72 5.50
C ALA A 102 -5.55 8.34 5.51
N ILE A 103 -5.90 7.32 4.72
CA ILE A 103 -7.22 6.68 4.72
C ILE A 103 -6.98 5.19 4.98
N ASN A 104 -7.71 4.59 5.92
CA ASN A 104 -7.59 3.16 6.20
C ASN A 104 -8.35 2.34 5.16
N VAL A 105 -7.68 1.35 4.58
CA VAL A 105 -8.28 0.25 3.81
C VAL A 105 -8.33 -0.97 4.74
N ALA A 106 -9.54 -1.42 5.08
CA ALA A 106 -9.73 -2.53 6.00
C ALA A 106 -10.68 -3.57 5.42
N ALA A 107 -10.23 -4.82 5.40
CA ALA A 107 -11.02 -5.98 5.02
C ALA A 107 -11.10 -6.93 6.22
N PHE A 108 -12.32 -7.28 6.60
CA PHE A 108 -12.62 -8.19 7.71
C PHE A 108 -13.56 -9.29 7.22
N PRO A 109 -13.53 -10.50 7.83
CA PRO A 109 -14.54 -11.52 7.60
C PRO A 109 -15.92 -11.13 8.14
#